data_AF-A0A1G6KPD6-F1
#
_entry.id   AF-A0A1G6KPD6-F1
#
_cell.length_a   1.000
_cell.length_b   1.000
_cell.length_c   1.000
_cell.angle_alpha   90.00
_cell.angle_beta   90.00
_cell.angle_gamma   90.00
#
_symmetry.space_group_name_H-M   'P 1'
#
loop_
_entity.id
_entity.type
_entity.pdbx_description
1 polymer ?
#
loop_
_entity_poly.entity_id
_entity_poly.type
_entity_poly.pdbx_seq_one_letter_code
_entity_poly.pdbx_strand_id
1 'polypeptide(L)'
;MKYLIKFLLMFSLWFSVVCQASEATPIDQNQAMSELSEIFFLDKTLPIFDYDFINEKNMDYSITSLQYINAYLDEIRKHDELPNEDYFRIVLRTGAYVGEVLRRNEQNHDLNWIGYDQFSKMDYPQEIKGDQISYGTMAVLIDSNSNMVVFPLQKIEKYLQNGEEDSLKFFVEAAIEYMNKKE
;
A
#
# COMPACT_ATOMS: atom_id res chain seq x y z
N MET A 1 -19.96 -74.02 10.24
CA MET A 1 -18.99 -74.42 9.19
C MET A 1 -18.94 -73.29 8.17
N LYS A 2 -18.13 -72.26 8.44
CA LYS A 2 -16.77 -72.09 7.90
C LYS A 2 -16.76 -71.66 6.42
N TYR A 3 -17.06 -70.38 6.18
CA TYR A 3 -16.42 -69.51 5.17
C TYR A 3 -16.61 -68.07 5.71
N LEU A 4 -15.79 -67.57 6.63
CA LEU A 4 -14.40 -67.12 6.44
C LEU A 4 -14.35 -66.08 5.31
N ILE A 5 -14.57 -64.80 5.63
CA ILE A 5 -13.48 -63.81 5.77
C ILE A 5 -12.52 -63.86 4.59
N LYS A 6 -12.75 -63.00 3.60
CA LYS A 6 -11.74 -62.20 2.86
C LYS A 6 -12.43 -61.43 1.74
N PHE A 7 -13.07 -60.33 2.08
CA PHE A 7 -13.00 -59.11 1.26
C PHE A 7 -13.10 -57.92 2.22
N LEU A 8 -12.08 -57.86 3.08
CA LEU A 8 -11.64 -56.63 3.70
C LEU A 8 -11.06 -55.75 2.57
N LEU A 9 -11.32 -54.45 2.68
CA LEU A 9 -10.63 -53.31 2.08
C LEU A 9 -11.29 -52.65 0.86
N MET A 10 -11.50 -51.36 1.07
CA MET A 10 -11.65 -50.28 0.08
C MET A 10 -13.01 -50.14 -0.59
N PHE A 11 -13.96 -49.55 0.14
CA PHE A 11 -14.69 -48.41 -0.42
C PHE A 11 -14.77 -47.29 0.60
N SER A 12 -13.58 -46.89 1.04
CA SER A 12 -13.34 -45.58 1.64
C SER A 12 -13.42 -44.51 0.55
N LEU A 13 -14.05 -43.38 0.89
CA LEU A 13 -13.81 -42.05 0.30
C LEU A 13 -14.41 -41.79 -1.09
N TRP A 14 -15.73 -41.57 -1.16
CA TRP A 14 -16.35 -40.74 -2.20
C TRP A 14 -17.28 -39.69 -1.55
N PHE A 15 -16.79 -38.99 -0.54
CA PHE A 15 -17.19 -37.60 -0.33
C PHE A 15 -16.01 -36.77 -0.81
N SER A 16 -15.95 -36.54 -2.12
CA SER A 16 -15.21 -35.41 -2.64
C SER A 16 -15.97 -34.17 -2.16
N VAL A 17 -15.67 -33.72 -0.94
CA VAL A 17 -15.86 -32.33 -0.59
C VAL A 17 -14.97 -31.59 -1.56
N VAL A 18 -15.55 -31.17 -2.68
CA VAL A 18 -15.00 -30.09 -3.49
C VAL A 18 -15.08 -28.89 -2.58
N CYS A 19 -14.02 -28.68 -1.80
CA CYS A 19 -13.76 -27.40 -1.20
C CYS A 19 -13.43 -26.50 -2.39
N GLN A 20 -14.46 -25.90 -2.99
CA GLN A 20 -14.26 -24.68 -3.75
C GLN A 20 -13.76 -23.68 -2.73
N ALA A 21 -12.43 -23.58 -2.61
CA ALA A 21 -11.81 -22.36 -2.15
C ALA A 21 -12.35 -21.27 -3.07
N SER A 22 -13.32 -20.51 -2.59
CA SER A 22 -13.66 -19.23 -3.17
C SER A 22 -12.34 -18.50 -3.29
N GLU A 23 -11.83 -18.31 -4.51
CA GLU A 23 -10.74 -17.37 -4.75
C GLU A 23 -11.22 -16.06 -4.14
N ALA A 24 -10.65 -15.70 -2.99
CA ALA A 24 -11.04 -14.48 -2.31
C ALA A 24 -10.70 -13.35 -3.29
N THR A 25 -11.72 -12.69 -3.83
CA THR A 25 -11.55 -11.48 -4.61
C THR A 25 -10.60 -10.56 -3.85
N PRO A 26 -9.58 -9.98 -4.51
CA PRO A 26 -8.71 -9.00 -3.88
C PRO A 26 -9.57 -7.98 -3.12
N ILE A 27 -9.25 -7.76 -1.85
CA ILE A 27 -9.97 -6.84 -1.00
C ILE A 27 -9.42 -5.48 -1.42
N ASP A 28 -10.17 -4.84 -2.31
CA ASP A 28 -9.93 -3.47 -2.72
C ASP A 28 -9.71 -2.59 -1.47
N GLN A 29 -8.53 -1.97 -1.37
CA GLN A 29 -8.16 -1.07 -0.27
C GLN A 29 -8.41 0.39 -0.64
N ASN A 30 -8.99 0.70 -1.81
CA ASN A 30 -9.17 2.05 -2.31
C ASN A 30 -9.89 2.96 -1.32
N GLN A 31 -11.01 2.51 -0.77
CA GLN A 31 -11.76 3.29 0.21
C GLN A 31 -10.95 3.51 1.48
N ALA A 32 -10.37 2.45 2.05
CA ALA A 32 -9.60 2.54 3.29
C ALA A 32 -8.40 3.48 3.16
N MET A 33 -7.67 3.40 2.03
CA MET A 33 -6.53 4.26 1.75
C MET A 33 -6.96 5.72 1.46
N SER A 34 -8.06 5.93 0.76
CA SER A 34 -8.61 7.29 0.59
C SER A 34 -9.00 7.90 1.93
N GLU A 35 -9.68 7.16 2.80
CA GLU A 35 -10.04 7.62 4.15
C GLU A 35 -8.80 7.94 5.00
N LEU A 36 -7.78 7.09 4.96
CA LEU A 36 -6.50 7.35 5.64
C LEU A 36 -5.81 8.61 5.11
N SER A 37 -5.92 8.88 3.80
CA SER A 37 -5.37 10.10 3.19
C SER A 37 -6.09 11.37 3.67
N GLU A 38 -7.39 11.29 3.95
CA GLU A 38 -8.20 12.39 4.45
C GLU A 38 -7.93 12.62 5.94
N ILE A 39 -7.88 11.54 6.73
CA ILE A 39 -7.54 11.57 8.16
C ILE A 39 -6.18 12.23 8.41
N PHE A 40 -5.23 12.12 7.47
CA PHE A 40 -3.92 12.79 7.56
C PHE A 40 -4.02 14.27 7.94
N PHE A 41 -4.98 15.01 7.36
CA PHE A 41 -5.08 16.45 7.54
C PHE A 41 -6.44 16.93 8.07
N LEU A 42 -7.51 16.14 7.98
CA LEU A 42 -8.85 16.55 8.43
C LEU A 42 -9.19 16.15 9.86
N ASP A 43 -8.64 15.04 10.36
CA ASP A 43 -9.01 14.50 11.68
C ASP A 43 -8.06 14.96 12.79
N LYS A 44 -8.61 15.75 13.72
CA LYS A 44 -7.89 16.29 14.88
C LYS A 44 -8.07 15.46 16.16
N THR A 45 -8.87 14.39 16.12
CA THR A 45 -9.16 13.54 17.29
C THR A 45 -7.99 12.62 17.62
N LEU A 46 -7.29 12.14 16.60
CA LEU A 46 -6.06 11.37 16.72
C LEU A 46 -5.06 11.89 15.69
N PRO A 47 -4.43 13.06 15.94
CA PRO A 47 -3.55 13.70 14.98
C PRO A 47 -2.28 12.88 14.74
N ILE A 48 -1.63 13.13 13.61
CA ILE A 48 -0.24 12.72 13.41
C ILE A 48 0.69 13.56 14.31
N PHE A 49 1.90 13.06 14.54
CA PHE A 49 2.94 13.83 15.23
C PHE A 49 3.20 15.16 14.51
N ASP A 50 3.40 16.25 15.25
CA ASP A 50 3.58 17.61 14.72
C ASP A 50 2.53 18.05 13.69
N TYR A 51 1.27 17.67 13.90
CA TYR A 51 0.13 18.06 13.06
C TYR A 51 0.01 19.58 12.85
N ASP A 52 0.46 20.41 13.79
CA ASP A 52 0.44 21.88 13.65
C ASP A 52 1.27 22.39 12.46
N PHE A 53 2.20 21.60 11.93
CA PHE A 53 2.92 21.91 10.69
C PHE A 53 2.04 21.74 9.44
N ILE A 54 0.98 20.94 9.53
CA ILE A 54 0.08 20.67 8.42
C ILE A 54 -0.91 21.82 8.27
N ASN A 55 -0.91 22.42 7.08
CA ASN A 55 -1.93 23.37 6.66
C ASN A 55 -2.91 22.69 5.70
N GLU A 56 -4.14 22.44 6.16
CA GLU A 56 -5.22 21.82 5.39
C GLU A 56 -5.42 22.45 4.00
N LYS A 57 -5.21 23.76 3.85
CA LYS A 57 -5.38 24.47 2.57
C LYS A 57 -4.36 24.07 1.51
N ASN A 58 -3.24 23.51 1.93
CA ASN A 58 -2.18 23.05 1.05
C ASN A 58 -2.32 21.55 0.71
N MET A 59 -3.31 20.86 1.29
CA MET A 59 -3.55 19.43 1.14
C MET A 59 -4.67 19.17 0.12
N ASP A 60 -4.43 19.58 -1.13
CA ASP A 60 -5.41 19.55 -2.23
C ASP A 60 -5.22 18.39 -3.22
N TYR A 61 -4.36 17.42 -2.88
CA TYR A 61 -3.94 16.29 -3.71
C TYR A 61 -3.29 16.69 -5.06
N SER A 62 -2.83 17.92 -5.21
CA SER A 62 -1.98 18.30 -6.34
C SER A 62 -0.57 17.71 -6.19
N ILE A 63 0.16 17.55 -7.29
CA ILE A 63 1.60 17.20 -7.23
C ILE A 63 2.38 18.24 -6.40
N THR A 64 2.00 19.52 -6.48
CA THR A 64 2.61 20.61 -5.70
C THR A 64 2.40 20.41 -4.20
N SER A 65 1.27 19.84 -3.76
CA SER A 65 1.01 19.57 -2.34
C SER A 65 2.09 18.71 -1.68
N LEU A 66 2.76 17.86 -2.46
CA LEU A 66 3.85 17.00 -2.00
C LEU A 66 5.08 17.77 -1.53
N GLN A 67 5.26 19.02 -1.94
CA GLN A 67 6.34 19.87 -1.42
C GLN A 67 6.13 20.23 0.05
N TYR A 68 4.88 20.45 0.47
CA TYR A 68 4.56 20.69 1.87
C TYR A 68 4.71 19.42 2.70
N ILE A 69 4.45 18.25 2.11
CA ILE A 69 4.68 16.97 2.77
C ILE A 69 6.18 16.68 2.92
N ASN A 70 7.00 16.95 1.90
CA ASN A 70 8.45 16.89 2.02
C ASN A 70 8.93 17.76 3.20
N ALA A 71 8.50 19.03 3.24
CA ALA A 71 8.87 19.94 4.33
C ALA A 71 8.42 19.44 5.71
N TYR A 72 7.22 18.87 5.80
CA TYR A 72 6.74 18.22 7.03
C TYR A 72 7.65 17.07 7.45
N LEU A 73 7.96 16.14 6.53
CA LEU A 73 8.82 14.99 6.83
C LEU A 73 10.25 15.43 7.19
N ASP A 74 10.75 16.52 6.62
CA ASP A 74 12.03 17.10 7.03
C ASP A 74 12.03 17.64 8.46
N GLU A 75 10.90 18.19 8.95
CA GLU A 75 10.76 18.51 10.38
C GLU A 75 10.77 17.23 11.23
N ILE A 76 9.97 16.23 10.85
CA ILE A 76 9.89 14.94 11.56
C ILE A 76 11.28 14.29 11.71
N ARG A 77 12.14 14.40 10.70
CA ARG A 77 13.50 13.84 10.72
C ARG A 77 14.45 14.50 11.72
N LYS A 78 14.11 15.69 12.24
CA LYS A 78 14.91 16.37 13.27
C LYS A 78 14.69 15.79 14.66
N HIS A 79 13.71 14.90 14.82
CA HIS A 79 13.43 14.21 16.07
C HIS A 79 14.25 12.92 16.14
N ASP A 80 15.06 12.78 17.19
CA ASP A 80 15.97 11.64 17.36
C ASP A 80 15.21 10.30 17.52
N GLU A 81 14.01 10.33 18.11
CA GLU A 81 13.16 9.15 18.31
C GLU A 81 11.68 9.50 18.11
N LEU A 82 10.98 8.70 17.28
CA LEU A 82 9.53 8.74 17.14
C LEU A 82 8.93 7.51 17.82
N PRO A 83 7.88 7.68 18.66
CA PRO A 83 7.13 6.54 19.14
C PRO A 83 6.63 5.67 17.98
N ASN A 84 6.69 4.34 18.12
CA ASN A 84 6.30 3.41 17.05
C ASN A 84 4.89 3.67 16.49
N GLU A 85 3.95 4.09 17.34
CA GLU A 85 2.59 4.43 16.90
C GLU A 85 2.54 5.70 16.05
N ASP A 86 3.36 6.71 16.38
CA ASP A 86 3.47 7.93 15.60
C ASP A 86 4.13 7.64 14.25
N TYR A 87 5.23 6.89 14.25
CA TYR A 87 5.89 6.44 13.04
C TYR A 87 4.92 5.69 12.12
N PHE A 88 4.16 4.74 12.68
CA PHE A 88 3.13 4.00 11.97
C PHE A 88 2.07 4.93 11.36
N ARG A 89 1.53 5.87 12.14
CA ARG A 89 0.52 6.83 11.66
C ARG A 89 1.06 7.72 10.54
N ILE A 90 2.29 8.20 10.66
CA ILE A 90 2.98 9.02 9.64
C ILE A 90 3.11 8.22 8.35
N VAL A 91 3.73 7.04 8.40
CA VAL A 91 3.96 6.21 7.20
C VAL A 91 2.64 5.88 6.52
N LEU A 92 1.64 5.44 7.28
CA LEU A 92 0.38 4.99 6.72
C LEU A 92 -0.44 6.14 6.11
N ARG A 93 -0.67 7.23 6.87
CA ARG A 93 -1.55 8.33 6.43
C ARG A 93 -0.90 9.21 5.39
N THR A 94 0.38 9.56 5.57
CA THR A 94 1.12 10.35 4.59
C THR A 94 1.36 9.55 3.32
N GLY A 95 1.68 8.25 3.45
CA GLY A 95 1.82 7.36 2.30
C GLY A 95 0.52 7.20 1.51
N ALA A 96 -0.61 7.08 2.21
CA ALA A 96 -1.93 7.06 1.59
C ALA A 96 -2.19 8.35 0.78
N TYR A 97 -1.89 9.52 1.37
CA TYR A 97 -2.01 10.80 0.66
C TYR A 97 -1.14 10.87 -0.60
N VAL A 98 0.12 10.42 -0.54
CA VAL A 98 1.01 10.37 -1.71
C VAL A 98 0.43 9.48 -2.82
N GLY A 99 -0.10 8.31 -2.47
CA GLY A 99 -0.73 7.44 -3.45
C GLY A 99 -2.01 8.03 -4.04
N GLU A 100 -2.82 8.72 -3.24
CA GLU A 100 -4.00 9.43 -3.75
C GLU A 100 -3.63 10.62 -4.65
N VAL A 101 -2.53 11.33 -4.39
CA VAL A 101 -1.98 12.32 -5.33
C VAL A 101 -1.67 11.65 -6.67
N LEU A 102 -1.00 10.50 -6.67
CA LEU A 102 -0.73 9.77 -7.91
C LEU A 102 -2.02 9.36 -8.63
N ARG A 103 -2.96 8.69 -7.95
CA ARG A 103 -4.24 8.24 -8.53
C ARG A 103 -5.09 9.36 -9.10
N ARG A 104 -5.06 10.55 -8.47
CA ARG A 104 -5.86 11.70 -8.93
C ARG A 104 -5.21 12.46 -10.08
N ASN A 105 -3.88 12.40 -10.21
CA ASN A 105 -3.15 13.10 -11.28
C ASN A 105 -2.83 12.19 -12.47
N GLU A 106 -2.99 10.86 -12.35
CA GLU A 106 -2.89 9.90 -13.45
C GLU A 106 -4.26 9.34 -13.80
N GLN A 107 -4.83 9.77 -14.93
CA GLN A 107 -6.21 9.43 -15.34
C GLN A 107 -6.25 8.35 -16.43
N ASN A 108 -5.12 8.01 -17.05
CA ASN A 108 -5.08 7.02 -18.13
C ASN A 108 -4.87 5.59 -17.61
N HIS A 109 -4.39 5.46 -16.37
CA HIS A 109 -4.15 4.17 -15.72
C HIS A 109 -5.16 3.91 -14.60
N ASP A 110 -5.60 2.66 -14.48
CA ASP A 110 -6.54 2.24 -13.44
C ASP A 110 -5.76 1.78 -12.21
N LEU A 111 -5.34 2.75 -11.40
CA LEU A 111 -4.54 2.53 -10.21
C LEU A 111 -5.42 2.13 -9.02
N ASN A 112 -5.15 0.93 -8.48
CA ASN A 112 -5.90 0.32 -7.39
C ASN A 112 -5.00 -0.01 -6.20
N TRP A 113 -5.47 0.34 -5.01
CA TRP A 113 -4.84 -0.01 -3.75
C TRP A 113 -5.11 -1.47 -3.40
N ILE A 114 -4.04 -2.21 -3.15
CA ILE A 114 -4.08 -3.62 -2.78
C ILE A 114 -3.27 -3.84 -1.51
N GLY A 115 -3.80 -4.65 -0.58
CA GLY A 115 -3.08 -5.06 0.62
C GLY A 115 -1.89 -5.96 0.27
N TYR A 116 -0.77 -5.81 1.00
CA TYR A 116 0.45 -6.57 0.73
C TYR A 116 0.25 -8.09 0.77
N ASP A 117 -0.60 -8.57 1.66
CA ASP A 117 -0.92 -9.99 1.83
C ASP A 117 -1.56 -10.60 0.59
N GLN A 118 -2.22 -9.78 -0.23
CA GLN A 118 -2.81 -10.17 -1.50
C GLN A 118 -1.81 -9.97 -2.64
N PHE A 119 -1.16 -8.81 -2.67
CA PHE A 119 -0.13 -8.50 -3.66
C PHE A 119 1.01 -9.53 -3.68
N SER A 120 1.48 -9.97 -2.50
CA SER A 120 2.52 -11.01 -2.39
C SER A 120 2.15 -12.35 -3.03
N LYS A 121 0.85 -12.64 -3.18
CA LYS A 121 0.31 -13.85 -3.83
C LYS A 121 0.06 -13.69 -5.33
N MET A 122 0.08 -12.46 -5.85
CA MET A 122 -0.12 -12.18 -7.29
C MET A 122 1.11 -12.59 -8.12
N ASP A 123 0.95 -12.71 -9.44
CA ASP A 123 2.03 -13.14 -10.34
C ASP A 123 2.99 -11.98 -10.71
N TYR A 124 3.71 -11.48 -9.70
CA TYR A 124 4.81 -10.51 -9.87
C TYR A 124 6.16 -11.14 -9.52
N PRO A 125 7.27 -10.73 -10.18
CA PRO A 125 8.63 -11.11 -9.79
C PRO A 125 8.93 -10.84 -8.32
N GLN A 126 9.70 -11.71 -7.67
CA GLN A 126 10.02 -11.58 -6.24
C GLN A 126 10.83 -10.31 -5.93
N GLU A 127 11.62 -9.85 -6.89
CA GLU A 127 12.39 -8.60 -6.82
C GLU A 127 11.49 -7.37 -6.67
N ILE A 128 10.25 -7.43 -7.17
CA ILE A 128 9.25 -6.35 -7.01
C ILE A 128 8.54 -6.49 -5.67
N LYS A 129 8.24 -7.72 -5.24
CA LYS A 129 7.53 -7.96 -3.98
C LYS A 129 8.37 -7.56 -2.78
N GLY A 130 9.67 -7.85 -2.82
CA GLY A 130 10.57 -7.62 -1.70
C GLY A 130 10.40 -8.67 -0.59
N ASP A 131 11.42 -8.79 0.24
CA ASP A 131 11.50 -9.87 1.24
C ASP A 131 11.02 -9.44 2.64
N GLN A 132 10.82 -8.14 2.87
CA GLN A 132 10.59 -7.58 4.20
C GLN A 132 9.22 -6.90 4.31
N ILE A 133 8.39 -7.41 5.21
CA ILE A 133 7.15 -6.75 5.62
C ILE A 133 7.52 -5.56 6.53
N SER A 134 7.20 -4.35 6.08
CA SER A 134 7.29 -3.11 6.87
C SER A 134 5.95 -2.37 6.86
N TYR A 135 5.84 -1.26 7.59
CA TYR A 135 4.68 -0.38 7.45
C TYR A 135 4.59 0.18 6.02
N GLY A 136 5.74 0.41 5.40
CA GLY A 136 5.89 0.84 4.01
C GLY A 136 5.34 -0.13 2.96
N THR A 137 5.20 -1.41 3.28
CA THR A 137 4.70 -2.40 2.33
C THR A 137 3.22 -2.71 2.50
N MET A 138 2.56 -2.27 3.58
CA MET A 138 1.20 -2.70 3.95
C MET A 138 0.14 -2.57 2.85
N ALA A 139 0.27 -1.56 1.99
CA ALA A 139 -0.56 -1.39 0.81
C ALA A 139 0.31 -0.90 -0.36
N VAL A 140 -0.04 -1.33 -1.57
CA VAL A 140 0.61 -0.96 -2.82
C VAL A 140 -0.42 -0.47 -3.83
N LEU A 141 0.00 0.37 -4.76
CA LEU A 141 -0.80 0.67 -5.94
C LEU A 141 -0.38 -0.25 -7.07
N ILE A 142 -1.35 -0.93 -7.67
CA ILE A 142 -1.16 -1.67 -8.92
C ILE A 142 -1.95 -1.00 -10.02
N ASP A 143 -1.45 -1.04 -11.24
CA ASP A 143 -2.23 -0.71 -12.43
C ASP A 143 -2.92 -1.98 -12.93
N SER A 144 -4.25 -1.96 -13.06
CA SER A 144 -5.01 -3.10 -13.60
C SER A 144 -4.60 -3.48 -15.02
N ASN A 145 -4.04 -2.53 -15.78
CA ASN A 145 -3.74 -2.69 -17.20
C ASN A 145 -2.25 -2.94 -17.50
N SER A 146 -1.38 -2.93 -16.48
CA SER A 146 0.06 -3.15 -16.67
C SER A 146 0.71 -3.85 -15.47
N ASN A 147 1.96 -4.29 -15.65
CA ASN A 147 2.75 -4.86 -14.54
C ASN A 147 3.38 -3.77 -13.65
N MET A 148 2.79 -2.58 -13.58
CA MET A 148 3.30 -1.52 -12.74
C MET A 148 2.82 -1.67 -11.30
N VAL A 149 3.77 -1.48 -10.39
CA VAL A 149 3.53 -1.46 -8.94
C VAL A 149 4.22 -0.25 -8.36
N VAL A 150 3.51 0.49 -7.51
CA VAL A 150 4.04 1.65 -6.81
C VAL A 150 3.88 1.42 -5.30
N PHE A 151 4.88 1.84 -4.53
CA PHE A 151 4.91 1.67 -3.07
C PHE A 151 4.94 3.04 -2.36
N PRO A 152 3.81 3.79 -2.32
CA PRO A 152 3.80 5.12 -1.74
C PRO A 152 4.17 5.14 -0.25
N LEU A 153 3.75 4.14 0.53
CA LEU A 153 4.02 4.06 1.97
C LEU A 153 5.52 3.83 2.20
N GLN A 154 6.14 2.91 1.45
CA GLN A 154 7.58 2.68 1.52
C GLN A 154 8.38 3.92 1.13
N LYS A 155 7.84 4.75 0.23
CA LYS A 155 8.49 6.01 -0.11
C LYS A 155 8.58 6.97 1.09
N ILE A 156 7.60 6.95 2.00
CA ILE A 156 7.68 7.70 3.26
C ILE A 156 8.80 7.18 4.15
N GLU A 157 8.92 5.86 4.32
CA GLU A 157 10.00 5.26 5.11
C GLU A 157 11.38 5.66 4.56
N LYS A 158 11.54 5.61 3.23
CA LYS A 158 12.77 6.03 2.54
C LYS A 158 13.05 7.53 2.71
N TYR A 159 12.03 8.39 2.61
CA TYR A 159 12.19 9.82 2.86
C TYR A 159 12.63 10.09 4.30
N LEU A 160 12.02 9.44 5.30
CA LEU A 160 12.43 9.61 6.70
C LEU A 160 13.90 9.19 6.92
N GLN A 161 14.40 8.21 6.16
CA GLN A 161 15.80 7.78 6.20
C GLN A 161 16.75 8.74 5.46
N ASN A 162 16.43 9.10 4.22
CA ASN A 162 17.38 9.72 3.29
C ASN A 162 17.08 11.21 3.00
N GLY A 163 15.87 11.68 3.30
CA GLY A 163 15.44 13.06 3.07
C GLY A 163 15.11 13.36 1.62
N GLU A 164 15.52 14.55 1.17
CA GLU A 164 15.22 15.08 -0.17
C GLU A 164 15.68 14.17 -1.31
N GLU A 165 16.69 13.31 -1.11
CA GLU A 165 17.08 12.26 -2.08
C GLU A 165 15.89 11.35 -2.44
N ASP A 166 14.95 11.17 -1.53
CA ASP A 166 13.72 10.43 -1.69
C ASP A 166 12.48 11.33 -1.88
N SER A 167 12.65 12.52 -2.46
CA SER A 167 11.57 13.49 -2.74
C SER A 167 10.27 12.85 -3.27
N LEU A 168 9.16 13.13 -2.58
CA LEU A 168 7.84 12.59 -2.92
C LEU A 168 7.30 13.17 -4.23
N LYS A 169 7.53 14.47 -4.46
CA LYS A 169 7.16 15.14 -5.71
C LYS A 169 7.84 14.47 -6.91
N PHE A 170 9.15 14.30 -6.85
CA PHE A 170 9.92 13.67 -7.92
C PHE A 170 9.48 12.21 -8.14
N PHE A 171 9.23 11.48 -7.05
CA PHE A 171 8.72 10.12 -7.12
C PHE A 171 7.39 10.01 -7.88
N VAL A 172 6.41 10.86 -7.58
CA VAL A 172 5.11 10.85 -8.27
C VAL A 172 5.25 11.30 -9.73
N GLU A 173 6.02 12.35 -10.00
CA GLU A 173 6.29 12.81 -11.38
C GLU A 173 6.96 11.72 -12.22
N ALA A 174 7.96 11.03 -11.67
CA ALA A 174 8.64 9.93 -12.35
C ALA A 174 7.73 8.72 -12.58
N ALA A 175 6.83 8.41 -11.63
CA ALA A 175 5.85 7.34 -11.80
C ALA A 175 4.89 7.64 -12.96
N ILE A 176 4.33 8.86 -13.00
CA ILE A 176 3.46 9.33 -14.09
C ILE A 176 4.21 9.31 -15.44
N GLU A 177 5.43 9.84 -15.49
CA GLU A 177 6.23 9.84 -16.73
C GLU A 177 6.52 8.41 -17.21
N TYR A 178 6.80 7.48 -16.30
CA TYR A 178 7.04 6.09 -16.64
C TYR A 178 5.80 5.38 -17.19
N MET A 179 4.62 5.63 -16.58
CA MET A 179 3.33 5.11 -17.03
C MET A 179 3.02 5.55 -18.46
N ASN A 180 3.07 6.87 -18.71
CA ASN A 180 2.75 7.45 -20.02
C ASN A 180 3.76 7.11 -21.14
N LYS A 181 4.98 6.65 -20.81
CA LYS A 181 5.96 6.17 -21.82
C LYS A 181 5.70 4.74 -22.31
N LYS A 182 4.87 3.97 -21.60
CA LYS A 182 4.59 2.56 -21.93
C LYS A 182 3.30 2.35 -22.73
N GLU A 183 2.55 3.43 -23.00
CA GLU A 183 1.48 3.45 -24.01
C GLU A 183 2.05 3.37 -25.45
#